data_AF-A0ABC9P8X4-F1
#
_entry.id   AF-A0ABC9P8X4-F1
#
_cell.length_a   1.000
_cell.length_b   1.000
_cell.length_c   1.000
_cell.angle_alpha   90.00
_cell.angle_beta   90.00
_cell.angle_gamma   90.00
#
_symmetry.space_group_name_H-M   'P 1'
#
loop_
_entity.id
_entity.type
_entity.pdbx_description
1 polymer ?
#
loop_
_entity_poly.entity_id
_entity_poly.type
_entity_poly.pdbx_seq_one_letter_code
_entity_poly.pdbx_strand_id
1 'polypeptide(L)'
;METFKEYIEKLDKLEFEKMYENDFFLTWEKTRDELEAVFTVADTLRYLRENNISTKIFDSGLGIFFSATTLQEHVLVSLQRVIFWA
;
A
#
# COMPACT_ATOMS: atom_id res chain seq x y z
N MET A 1 -18.48 9.88 20.27
CA MET A 1 -17.95 8.51 20.12
C MET A 1 -18.83 7.64 19.20
N GLU A 2 -19.75 8.21 18.42
CA GLU A 2 -20.61 7.43 17.52
C GLU A 2 -19.86 7.00 16.24
N THR A 3 -19.02 7.87 15.69
CA THR A 3 -18.31 7.64 14.41
C THR A 3 -17.32 6.47 14.45
N PHE A 4 -16.60 6.26 15.56
CA PHE A 4 -15.63 5.16 15.66
C PHE A 4 -16.32 3.80 15.72
N LYS A 5 -17.44 3.70 16.44
CA LYS A 5 -18.22 2.46 16.56
C LYS A 5 -18.81 2.04 15.22
N GLU A 6 -19.24 3.02 14.41
CA GLU A 6 -19.72 2.78 13.04
C GLU A 6 -18.63 2.17 12.14
N TYR A 7 -17.37 2.61 12.26
CA TYR A 7 -16.27 2.02 11.50
C TYR A 7 -16.00 0.56 11.90
N ILE A 8 -16.04 0.25 13.21
CA ILE A 8 -15.89 -1.13 13.70
C ILE A 8 -17.05 -2.02 13.24
N GLU A 9 -18.29 -1.53 13.34
CA GLU A 9 -19.47 -2.26 12.88
C GLU A 9 -19.51 -2.48 11.36
N LYS A 10 -18.87 -1.61 10.58
CA LYS A 10 -18.65 -1.83 9.14
C LYS A 10 -17.63 -2.94 8.91
N LEU A 11 -16.50 -2.89 9.61
CA LEU A 11 -15.45 -3.91 9.47
C LEU A 11 -15.96 -5.30 9.86
N ASP A 12 -16.73 -5.44 10.94
CA ASP A 12 -17.29 -6.74 11.36
C ASP A 12 -18.19 -7.41 10.31
N LYS A 13 -18.73 -6.65 9.35
CA LYS A 13 -19.60 -7.16 8.28
C LYS A 13 -18.85 -7.53 7.01
N LEU A 14 -17.57 -7.21 6.92
CA LEU A 14 -16.74 -7.41 5.73
C LEU A 14 -15.85 -8.65 5.91
N GLU A 15 -15.68 -9.44 4.85
CA GLU A 15 -14.78 -10.59 4.83
C GLU A 15 -13.42 -10.17 4.24
N PHE A 16 -12.40 -10.04 5.09
CA PHE A 16 -11.04 -9.62 4.68
C PHE A 16 -9.93 -10.55 5.20
N GLU A 17 -10.26 -11.77 5.64
CA GLU A 17 -9.31 -12.74 6.19
C GLU A 17 -8.16 -13.07 5.21
N LYS A 18 -8.46 -13.09 3.92
CA LYS A 18 -7.50 -13.40 2.85
C LYS A 18 -6.48 -12.29 2.56
N MET A 19 -6.62 -11.12 3.18
CA MET A 19 -5.65 -10.01 3.06
C MET A 19 -4.48 -10.14 4.03
N TYR A 20 -4.62 -10.88 5.13
CA TYR A 20 -3.54 -11.03 6.09
C TYR A 20 -2.41 -11.89 5.49
N GLU A 21 -1.17 -11.42 5.60
CA GLU A 21 0.04 -12.03 5.00
C GLU A 21 0.01 -12.20 3.47
N ASN A 22 -0.92 -11.52 2.79
CA ASN A 22 -1.08 -11.60 1.35
C ASN A 22 -0.65 -10.30 0.67
N ASP A 23 -0.11 -10.43 -0.54
CA ASP A 23 0.39 -9.28 -1.29
C ASP A 23 -0.76 -8.49 -1.93
N PHE A 24 -0.66 -7.16 -1.86
CA PHE A 24 -1.57 -6.24 -2.54
C PHE A 24 -0.88 -5.66 -3.78
N PHE A 25 -0.87 -6.42 -4.88
CA PHE A 25 -0.30 -5.96 -6.15
C PHE A 25 -1.30 -5.17 -6.98
N LEU A 26 -2.47 -5.75 -7.25
CA LEU A 26 -3.46 -5.22 -8.19
C LEU A 26 -4.85 -5.16 -7.55
N THR A 27 -5.57 -4.05 -7.74
CA THR A 27 -6.88 -3.81 -7.12
C THR A 27 -7.99 -4.70 -7.67
N TRP A 28 -7.87 -5.17 -8.93
CA TRP A 28 -8.86 -6.04 -9.57
C TRP A 28 -8.76 -7.52 -9.19
N GLU A 29 -7.66 -7.92 -8.52
CA GLU A 29 -7.50 -9.26 -7.96
C GLU A 29 -8.08 -9.38 -6.55
N LYS A 30 -8.57 -8.26 -6.00
CA LYS A 30 -9.18 -8.19 -4.67
C LYS A 30 -10.68 -8.12 -4.79
N THR A 31 -11.35 -8.74 -3.83
CA THR A 31 -12.81 -8.70 -3.73
C THR A 31 -13.27 -7.31 -3.31
N ARG A 32 -14.54 -6.99 -3.59
CA ARG A 32 -15.08 -5.68 -3.25
C ARG A 32 -15.06 -5.42 -1.73
N ASP A 33 -15.26 -6.47 -0.94
CA ASP A 33 -15.31 -6.39 0.52
C ASP A 33 -13.91 -6.10 1.10
N GLU A 34 -12.86 -6.69 0.52
CA GLU A 34 -11.46 -6.38 0.84
C GLU A 34 -11.12 -4.92 0.52
N LEU A 35 -11.56 -4.41 -0.63
CA LEU A 35 -11.35 -3.00 -0.99
C LEU A 35 -12.10 -2.06 -0.04
N GLU A 36 -13.34 -2.40 0.33
CA GLU A 36 -14.14 -1.61 1.27
C GLU A 36 -13.55 -1.64 2.69
N ALA A 37 -12.94 -2.76 3.10
CA ALA A 37 -12.21 -2.87 4.36
C ALA A 37 -11.01 -1.92 4.38
N VAL A 38 -10.23 -1.84 3.28
CA VAL A 38 -9.10 -0.89 3.16
C VAL A 38 -9.57 0.55 3.32
N PHE A 39 -10.65 0.94 2.65
CA PHE A 39 -11.19 2.31 2.78
C PHE A 39 -11.66 2.62 4.20
N THR A 40 -12.35 1.66 4.83
CA THR A 40 -12.85 1.81 6.20
C THR A 40 -11.71 1.95 7.21
N VAL A 41 -10.64 1.17 7.06
CA VAL A 41 -9.42 1.30 7.88
C VAL A 41 -8.75 2.66 7.65
N ALA A 42 -8.64 3.11 6.39
CA ALA A 42 -8.03 4.40 6.06
C ALA A 42 -8.78 5.58 6.71
N ASP A 43 -10.10 5.58 6.66
CA ASP A 43 -10.92 6.59 7.32
C ASP A 43 -10.82 6.53 8.84
N THR A 44 -10.75 5.32 9.40
CA THR A 44 -10.55 5.13 10.85
C THR A 44 -9.22 5.70 11.32
N LEU A 45 -8.12 5.43 10.59
CA LEU A 45 -6.80 5.98 10.90
C LEU A 45 -6.77 7.51 10.78
N ARG A 46 -7.45 8.07 9.77
CA ARG A 46 -7.61 9.52 9.61
C ARG A 46 -8.33 10.13 10.81
N TYR A 47 -9.44 9.54 11.22
CA TYR A 47 -10.20 9.96 12.40
C TYR A 47 -9.34 9.94 13.68
N LEU A 48 -8.57 8.86 13.90
CA LEU A 48 -7.70 8.74 15.07
C LEU A 48 -6.60 9.82 15.09
N ARG A 49 -6.02 10.13 13.93
CA ARG A 49 -5.02 11.20 13.80
C ARG A 49 -5.61 12.59 14.07
N GLU A 50 -6.82 12.87 13.60
CA GLU A 50 -7.53 14.13 13.88
C GLU A 50 -7.82 14.31 15.37
N ASN A 51 -8.06 13.21 16.09
CA ASN A 51 -8.26 13.20 17.53
C ASN A 51 -6.95 13.10 18.34
N ASN A 52 -5.79 13.25 17.68
CA ASN A 52 -4.46 13.16 18.29
C ASN A 52 -4.19 11.83 19.03
N ILE A 53 -4.83 10.74 18.60
CA ILE A 53 -4.61 9.40 19.12
C ILE A 53 -3.54 8.72 18.26
N SER A 54 -2.45 8.28 18.90
CA SER A 54 -1.36 7.60 18.20
C SER A 54 -1.78 6.20 17.76
N THR A 55 -1.63 5.91 16.47
CA THR A 55 -1.89 4.60 15.84
C THR A 55 -0.59 3.83 15.57
N LYS A 56 0.42 4.01 16.43
CA LYS A 56 1.72 3.35 16.28
C LYS A 56 1.57 1.85 16.54
N ILE A 57 1.61 1.05 15.48
CA ILE A 57 1.57 -0.42 15.54
C ILE A 57 2.96 -1.08 15.53
N PHE A 58 3.99 -0.39 14.99
CA PHE A 58 5.37 -0.89 14.94
C PHE A 58 6.28 -0.01 15.79
N ASP A 59 7.10 -0.64 16.62
CA ASP A 59 8.14 0.09 17.37
C ASP A 59 9.46 0.20 16.58
N SER A 60 9.72 -0.76 15.69
CA SER A 60 10.83 -0.80 14.75
C SER A 60 10.43 -1.53 13.46
N GLY A 61 10.83 -1.03 12.28
CA GLY A 61 10.60 -1.68 10.99
C GLY A 61 11.54 -1.18 9.89
N LEU A 62 12.09 -2.09 9.08
CA LEU A 62 12.99 -1.77 7.97
C LEU A 62 12.19 -1.77 6.65
N GLY A 63 11.80 -0.58 6.18
CA GLY A 63 11.14 -0.43 4.89
C GLY A 63 12.15 -0.41 3.74
N ILE A 64 12.16 -1.44 2.89
CA ILE A 64 13.01 -1.48 1.70
C ILE A 64 12.22 -0.88 0.53
N PHE A 65 12.68 0.24 -0.02
CA PHE A 65 12.14 0.82 -1.25
C PHE A 65 13.17 0.64 -2.37
N PHE A 66 12.86 -0.21 -3.35
CA PHE A 66 13.73 -0.47 -4.50
C PHE A 66 13.22 0.32 -5.72
N SER A 67 13.95 1.36 -6.13
CA SER A 67 13.64 2.13 -7.34
C SER A 67 14.38 1.52 -8.54
N ALA A 68 13.66 0.83 -9.42
CA ALA A 68 14.20 0.12 -10.60
C ALA A 68 14.55 1.05 -11.78
N THR A 69 15.11 2.24 -11.53
CA THR A 69 15.39 3.24 -12.59
C THR A 69 16.81 3.14 -13.17
N THR A 70 17.69 2.29 -12.63
CA THR A 70 19.12 2.26 -12.98
C THR A 70 19.52 1.24 -14.06
N LEU A 71 18.60 0.46 -14.64
CA LEU A 71 18.96 -0.61 -15.59
C LEU A 71 18.82 -0.24 -17.08
N GLN A 72 18.26 0.93 -17.42
CA GLN A 72 18.02 1.31 -18.82
C GLN A 72 19.10 2.19 -19.45
N GLU A 73 19.96 2.83 -18.66
CA GLU A 73 20.98 3.74 -19.18
C GLU A 73 22.20 2.98 -19.76
N HIS A 74 22.55 1.81 -19.22
CA HIS A 74 23.74 1.07 -19.65
C HIS A 74 23.63 0.46 -21.06
N VAL A 75 22.41 0.11 -21.51
CA VAL A 75 22.19 -0.43 -22.86
C VAL A 75 22.23 0.69 -23.91
N LEU A 76 21.72 1.88 -23.56
CA LEU A 76 21.69 3.02 -24.48
C LEU A 76 23.09 3.60 -24.74
N VAL A 77 23.94 3.69 -23.70
CA VAL A 77 25.34 4.14 -23.84
C VAL A 77 26.18 3.16 -24.67
N SER A 78 25.89 1.86 -24.60
CA SER A 78 26.61 0.87 -25.41
C SER A 78 26.22 0.93 -26.89
N LEU A 79 24.95 1.21 -27.21
CA LEU A 79 24.49 1.36 -28.60
C LEU A 79 24.97 2.66 -29.25
N GLN A 80 25.08 3.77 -28.50
CA GLN A 80 25.68 5.02 -29.04
C GLN A 80 27.16 4.86 -29.39
N ARG A 81 27.92 4.01 -28.69
CA ARG A 81 29.34 3.76 -29.00
C ARG A 81 29.54 2.93 -30.27
N VAL A 82 28.56 2.11 -30.66
CA VAL A 82 28.61 1.30 -31.91
C VAL A 82 28.28 2.15 -33.14
N ILE A 83 27.38 3.13 -33.01
CA ILE A 83 26.98 4.02 -34.14
C ILE A 83 28.07 5.07 -34.46
N PHE A 84 28.91 5.45 -33.48
CA PHE A 84 29.94 6.48 -33.68
C PHE A 84 31.31 5.94 -34.14
N TRP A 85 31.45 4.62 -34.28
CA TRP A 85 32.67 3.95 -34.76
C TRP A 85 32.43 3.12 -36.04
N ALA A 86 31.35 3.39 -36.77
CA ALA A 86 31.07 2.87 -38.10
C ALA A 86 31.07 4.00 -39.13
#